data_AF-A0A937NA01-F1
#
_entry.id   AF-A0A937NA01-F1
#
_cell.length_a   1.000
_cell.length_b   1.000
_cell.length_c   1.000
_cell.angle_alpha   90.00
_cell.angle_beta   90.00
_cell.angle_gamma   90.00
#
_symmetry.space_group_name_H-M   'P 1'
#
loop_
_entity.id
_entity.type
_entity.pdbx_description
1 polymer ?
#
loop_
_entity_poly.entity_id
_entity_poly.type
_entity_poly.pdbx_seq_one_letter_code
_entity_poly.pdbx_strand_id
1 'polypeptide(L)'
;MVALRRTHWSICCSTLVVGILLLHGRPLHADDKPPIPSGAALDEALKLVKDVYGDEYAKAEKPEEKTTFAKKLLKAAKETNQGTANHYALLRVAWDVATQAGDAKVALQVADAIAGVYEVNVLDAKVATVKTTAGFVRTSPQNTALATVASEVAEEAVAGDHYDSATELTEIAVVAARKARDWQLVKQIVARDKRIKEMAKAHARAQEALATLENDPTNPAANQAAGEYFCFVKRDWTKGIPMLALGSDETLKALAQKELKVARDPKEQVPLGDGWWELAEGSEGEAKLPFVERAAYWYRRALPGLTQLVRIKVDRRLAEIDEATQDGPAKPEKTTTISPSENKKPGTVDFRDFLGRWVIKYDNKTVRIYVIDAKGIVASYYEGRLRGQGRLALYGNDVLLNLGDGKLERLRVDDGTLRVEHFNPGRSYPHRVANTGVGTKSE
;
A
#
# COMPACT_ATOMS: atom_id res chain seq x y z
N MET A 1 -65.20 47.78 8.29
CA MET A 1 -66.02 47.49 9.48
C MET A 1 -66.05 45.99 9.70
N VAL A 2 -65.71 45.56 10.92
CA VAL A 2 -66.31 44.44 11.67
C VAL A 2 -66.17 43.03 11.04
N ALA A 3 -65.23 42.18 11.49
CA ALA A 3 -65.19 41.36 12.72
C ALA A 3 -65.62 39.89 12.42
N LEU A 4 -64.78 38.90 12.78
CA LEU A 4 -65.00 37.86 13.83
C LEU A 4 -66.20 36.90 13.54
N ARG A 5 -66.20 35.57 13.76
CA ARG A 5 -65.47 34.67 14.67
C ARG A 5 -66.01 33.23 14.45
N ARG A 6 -65.17 32.22 14.76
CA ARG A 6 -65.48 30.92 15.46
C ARG A 6 -66.43 29.92 14.72
N THR A 7 -66.31 28.59 14.82
CA THR A 7 -65.95 27.74 15.97
C THR A 7 -65.67 26.29 15.50
N HIS A 8 -64.91 25.55 16.31
CA HIS A 8 -64.55 24.13 16.18
C HIS A 8 -65.73 23.14 16.30
N TRP A 9 -65.61 21.98 15.64
CA TRP A 9 -65.92 20.66 16.25
C TRP A 9 -65.15 19.53 15.53
N SER A 10 -64.46 18.71 16.31
CA SER A 10 -63.73 17.50 15.91
C SER A 10 -64.67 16.30 15.66
N ILE A 11 -64.26 15.31 14.87
CA ILE A 11 -64.08 13.90 15.28
C ILE A 11 -63.86 13.02 14.03
N CYS A 12 -62.75 12.28 14.11
CA CYS A 12 -62.28 11.11 13.37
C CYS A 12 -63.26 10.34 12.46
N CYS A 13 -62.80 10.03 11.24
CA CYS A 13 -62.81 8.64 10.79
C CYS A 13 -61.70 8.38 9.76
N SER A 14 -60.98 7.30 10.01
CA SER A 14 -59.79 6.81 9.33
C SER A 14 -60.07 6.38 7.89
N THR A 15 -59.18 6.71 6.96
CA THR A 15 -58.87 5.81 5.83
C THR A 15 -57.42 6.00 5.41
N LEU A 16 -56.68 4.92 5.58
CA LEU A 16 -55.30 4.69 5.28
C LEU A 16 -55.15 4.64 3.74
N VAL A 17 -54.53 5.65 3.13
CA VAL A 17 -54.02 5.53 1.76
C VAL A 17 -52.50 5.45 1.87
N VAL A 18 -52.01 4.22 1.66
CA VAL A 18 -50.60 3.90 1.48
C VAL A 18 -50.15 4.55 0.17
N GLY A 19 -49.76 5.82 0.26
CA GLY A 19 -48.97 6.48 -0.76
C GLY A 19 -47.54 5.98 -0.63
N ILE A 20 -47.17 5.04 -1.51
CA ILE A 20 -45.78 4.69 -1.80
C ILE A 20 -45.08 5.98 -2.18
N LEU A 21 -44.42 6.62 -1.20
CA LEU A 21 -43.43 7.64 -1.49
C LEU A 21 -42.29 6.88 -2.15
N LEU A 22 -42.23 7.03 -3.48
CA LEU A 22 -41.06 6.72 -4.28
C LEU A 22 -39.86 7.32 -3.53
N LEU A 23 -39.07 6.44 -2.90
CA LEU A 23 -37.70 6.69 -2.52
C LEU A 23 -37.02 7.22 -3.79
N HIS A 24 -36.93 8.54 -3.90
CA HIS A 24 -35.96 9.17 -4.75
C HIS A 24 -34.63 8.77 -4.13
N GLY A 25 -34.08 7.65 -4.60
CA GLY A 25 -32.76 7.21 -4.23
C GLY A 25 -31.84 8.40 -4.42
N ARG A 26 -31.39 8.98 -3.29
CA ARG A 26 -30.25 9.88 -3.33
C ARG A 26 -29.13 9.08 -4.01
N PRO A 27 -28.45 9.65 -5.02
CA PRO A 27 -27.32 8.97 -5.62
C PRO A 27 -26.30 8.62 -4.54
N LEU A 28 -25.68 7.44 -4.64
CA LEU A 28 -24.52 7.00 -3.86
C LEU A 28 -23.28 7.83 -4.26
N HIS A 29 -23.35 9.16 -4.16
CA HIS A 29 -22.17 10.01 -4.25
C HIS A 29 -21.42 9.93 -2.91
N ALA A 30 -20.09 9.93 -2.98
CA ALA A 30 -19.23 10.11 -1.82
C ALA A 30 -19.78 11.28 -1.00
N ASP A 31 -19.92 11.11 0.32
CA ASP A 31 -20.43 12.15 1.20
C ASP A 31 -19.75 13.49 0.86
N ASP A 32 -20.52 14.49 0.41
CA ASP A 32 -20.03 15.85 0.21
C ASP A 32 -19.53 16.35 1.57
N LYS A 33 -18.22 16.18 1.80
CA LYS A 33 -17.58 16.55 3.07
C LYS A 33 -17.86 18.03 3.34
N PRO A 34 -18.29 18.42 4.57
CA PRO A 34 -18.52 19.81 4.88
C PRO A 34 -17.24 20.65 4.66
N PRO A 35 -17.37 21.93 4.25
CA PRO A 35 -16.24 22.84 4.18
C PRO A 35 -15.62 23.02 5.57
N ILE A 36 -14.36 23.47 5.61
CA ILE A 36 -13.73 23.86 6.87
C ILE A 36 -14.57 24.96 7.56
N PRO A 37 -14.97 24.78 8.83
CA PRO A 37 -15.63 25.82 9.60
C PRO A 37 -14.81 27.10 9.65
N SER A 38 -15.45 28.27 9.56
CA SER A 38 -14.78 29.57 9.55
C SER A 38 -15.58 30.65 10.30
N GLY A 39 -14.97 31.82 10.49
CA GLY A 39 -15.60 32.97 11.14
C GLY A 39 -15.96 32.73 12.61
N ALA A 40 -17.05 33.36 13.07
CA ALA A 40 -17.43 33.40 14.48
C ALA A 40 -17.61 32.01 15.12
N ALA A 41 -18.14 31.04 14.37
CA ALA A 41 -18.34 29.67 14.87
C ALA A 41 -17.01 28.96 15.17
N LEU A 42 -15.98 29.17 14.33
CA LEU A 42 -14.65 28.62 14.59
C LEU A 42 -13.97 29.35 15.76
N ASP A 43 -14.11 30.68 15.82
CA ASP A 43 -13.51 31.48 16.91
C ASP A 43 -14.08 31.09 18.28
N GLU A 44 -15.39 30.86 18.36
CA GLU A 44 -16.05 30.38 19.59
C GLU A 44 -15.58 28.97 19.96
N ALA A 45 -15.49 28.07 18.98
CA ALA A 45 -14.98 26.72 19.20
C ALA A 45 -13.52 26.71 19.68
N LEU A 46 -12.65 27.55 19.11
CA LEU A 46 -11.25 27.69 19.55
C LEU A 46 -11.13 28.29 20.96
N LYS A 47 -11.98 29.27 21.30
CA LYS A 47 -12.08 29.78 22.67
C LYS A 47 -12.49 28.68 23.64
N LEU A 48 -13.50 27.88 23.30
CA LEU A 48 -13.93 26.76 24.14
C LEU A 48 -12.82 25.72 24.33
N VAL A 49 -12.08 25.36 23.27
CA VAL A 49 -10.92 24.46 23.40
C VAL A 49 -9.87 25.05 24.35
N LYS A 50 -9.61 26.36 24.26
CA LYS A 50 -8.68 27.06 25.16
C LYS A 50 -9.20 27.08 26.61
N ASP A 51 -10.49 27.31 26.83
CA ASP A 51 -11.07 27.35 28.18
C ASP A 51 -11.04 25.96 28.85
N VAL A 52 -11.27 24.89 28.08
CA VAL A 52 -11.27 23.51 28.60
C VAL A 52 -9.86 22.96 28.78
N TYR A 53 -8.94 23.23 27.84
CA TYR A 53 -7.64 22.57 27.79
C TYR A 53 -6.44 23.51 27.91
N GLY A 54 -6.63 24.81 28.11
CA GLY A 54 -5.57 25.82 28.13
C GLY A 54 -4.49 25.56 29.18
N ASP A 55 -4.88 25.15 30.39
CA ASP A 55 -3.94 24.82 31.46
C ASP A 55 -3.09 23.59 31.14
N GLU A 56 -3.68 22.59 30.48
CA GLU A 56 -2.95 21.38 30.05
C GLU A 56 -2.00 21.69 28.89
N TYR A 57 -2.45 22.53 27.94
CA TYR A 57 -1.60 23.03 26.87
C TYR A 57 -0.40 23.81 27.42
N ALA A 58 -0.62 24.69 28.42
CA ALA A 58 0.45 25.46 29.04
C ALA A 58 1.47 24.58 29.79
N LYS A 59 1.02 23.47 30.39
CA LYS A 59 1.91 22.50 31.06
C LYS A 59 2.67 21.59 30.10
N ALA A 60 2.24 21.49 28.84
CA ALA A 60 2.89 20.66 27.83
C ALA A 60 4.08 21.40 27.19
N GLU A 61 5.19 21.46 27.92
CA GLU A 61 6.39 22.18 27.49
C GLU A 61 7.30 21.32 26.62
N LYS A 62 7.42 20.03 26.96
CA LYS A 62 8.32 19.10 26.26
C LYS A 62 7.64 18.43 25.07
N PRO A 63 8.41 17.99 24.06
CA PRO A 63 7.87 17.27 22.90
C PRO A 63 6.96 16.10 23.26
N GLU A 64 7.33 15.29 24.25
CA GLU A 64 6.57 14.09 24.65
C GLU A 64 5.25 14.46 25.35
N GLU A 65 5.25 15.54 26.12
CA GLU A 65 4.06 16.10 26.79
C GLU A 65 3.11 16.67 25.73
N LYS A 66 3.64 17.43 24.75
CA LYS A 66 2.88 17.92 23.61
C LYS A 66 2.29 16.78 22.78
N THR A 67 3.06 15.74 22.47
CA THR A 67 2.55 14.54 21.79
C THR A 67 1.38 13.91 22.56
N THR A 68 1.52 13.78 23.88
CA THR A 68 0.47 13.20 24.74
C THR A 68 -0.79 14.07 24.72
N PHE A 69 -0.63 15.39 24.81
CA PHE A 69 -1.72 16.35 24.75
C PHE A 69 -2.42 16.34 23.37
N ALA A 70 -1.66 16.31 22.27
CA ALA A 70 -2.21 16.20 20.92
C ALA A 70 -3.05 14.93 20.74
N LYS A 71 -2.58 13.78 21.24
CA LYS A 71 -3.33 12.52 21.22
C LYS A 71 -4.62 12.60 22.04
N LYS A 72 -4.60 13.31 23.18
CA LYS A 72 -5.79 13.56 24.00
C LYS A 72 -6.83 14.39 23.22
N LEU A 73 -6.42 15.46 22.56
CA LEU A 73 -7.31 16.27 21.72
C LEU A 73 -7.86 15.49 20.53
N LEU A 74 -7.03 14.66 19.86
CA LEU A 74 -7.49 13.77 18.80
C LEU A 74 -8.53 12.75 19.31
N LYS A 75 -8.37 12.24 20.53
CA LYS A 75 -9.37 11.37 21.17
C LYS A 75 -10.67 12.14 21.45
N ALA A 76 -10.58 13.34 22.03
CA ALA A 76 -11.75 14.18 22.28
C ALA A 76 -12.49 14.54 20.99
N ALA A 77 -11.77 14.78 19.89
CA ALA A 77 -12.38 14.99 18.57
C ALA A 77 -13.20 13.77 18.13
N LYS A 78 -12.70 12.55 18.32
CA LYS A 78 -13.47 11.33 17.99
C LYS A 78 -14.76 11.16 18.79
N GLU A 79 -14.84 11.77 19.97
CA GLU A 79 -16.01 11.78 20.86
C GLU A 79 -16.94 12.97 20.58
N THR A 80 -16.55 13.88 19.68
CA THR A 80 -17.32 15.07 19.29
C THR A 80 -18.03 14.84 17.95
N ASN A 81 -19.25 15.35 17.80
CA ASN A 81 -20.01 15.24 16.56
C ASN A 81 -19.20 15.78 15.36
N GLN A 82 -18.94 14.90 14.39
CA GLN A 82 -18.19 15.22 13.17
C GLN A 82 -18.87 16.34 12.36
N GLY A 83 -18.06 17.11 11.62
CA GLY A 83 -18.53 18.25 10.81
C GLY A 83 -18.85 19.53 11.59
N THR A 84 -18.77 19.53 12.92
CA THR A 84 -19.01 20.72 13.75
C THR A 84 -17.76 21.60 13.91
N ALA A 85 -17.94 22.88 14.23
CA ALA A 85 -16.83 23.79 14.53
C ALA A 85 -15.97 23.30 15.72
N ASN A 86 -16.60 22.72 16.75
CA ASN A 86 -15.89 22.12 17.89
C ASN A 86 -15.03 20.92 17.48
N HIS A 87 -15.56 20.04 16.63
CA HIS A 87 -14.79 18.91 16.09
C HIS A 87 -13.58 19.39 15.30
N TYR A 88 -13.75 20.38 14.41
CA TYR A 88 -12.63 20.96 13.66
C TYR A 88 -11.61 21.65 14.59
N ALA A 89 -12.06 22.45 15.56
CA ALA A 89 -11.18 23.15 16.48
C ALA A 89 -10.29 22.19 17.28
N LEU A 90 -10.85 21.08 17.79
CA LEU A 90 -10.09 20.04 18.48
C LEU A 90 -9.01 19.43 17.57
N LEU A 91 -9.36 19.07 16.33
CA LEU A 91 -8.41 18.53 15.37
C LEU A 91 -7.35 19.57 14.97
N ARG A 92 -7.73 20.82 14.76
CA ARG A 92 -6.82 21.90 14.38
C ARG A 92 -5.78 22.17 15.47
N VAL A 93 -6.19 22.20 16.74
CA VAL A 93 -5.28 22.38 17.88
C VAL A 93 -4.43 21.12 18.08
N ALA A 94 -5.01 19.91 17.93
CA ALA A 94 -4.24 18.67 17.99
C ALA A 94 -3.13 18.62 16.94
N TRP A 95 -3.42 19.03 15.70
CA TRP A 95 -2.43 19.11 14.62
C TRP A 95 -1.34 20.12 14.93
N ASP A 96 -1.70 21.30 15.43
CA ASP A 96 -0.74 22.35 15.82
C ASP A 96 0.23 21.84 16.88
N VAL A 97 -0.30 21.24 17.94
CA VAL A 97 0.51 20.69 19.04
C VAL A 97 1.41 19.56 18.54
N ALA A 98 0.89 18.66 17.71
CA ALA A 98 1.65 17.53 17.19
C ALA A 98 2.81 17.97 16.27
N THR A 99 2.56 18.97 15.40
CA THR A 99 3.62 19.54 14.54
C THR A 99 4.68 20.25 15.39
N GLN A 100 4.29 21.06 16.38
CA GLN A 100 5.21 21.70 17.33
C GLN A 100 6.02 20.70 18.16
N ALA A 101 5.45 19.53 18.46
CA ALA A 101 6.14 18.44 19.14
C ALA A 101 7.17 17.72 18.25
N GLY A 102 7.18 17.99 16.94
CA GLY A 102 7.98 17.25 15.97
C GLY A 102 7.52 15.80 15.79
N ASP A 103 6.27 15.47 16.19
CA ASP A 103 5.72 14.12 16.06
C ASP A 103 5.00 13.97 14.72
N ALA A 104 5.78 13.67 13.68
CA ALA A 104 5.28 13.53 12.31
C ALA A 104 4.18 12.47 12.18
N LYS A 105 4.19 11.41 12.99
CA LYS A 105 3.20 10.34 12.93
C LYS A 105 1.84 10.82 13.45
N VAL A 106 1.82 11.47 14.61
CA VAL A 106 0.58 12.03 15.16
C VAL A 106 0.07 13.18 14.30
N ALA A 107 0.96 14.05 13.82
CA ALA A 107 0.58 15.16 12.96
C ALA A 107 -0.11 14.66 11.67
N LEU A 108 0.44 13.63 11.02
CA LEU A 108 -0.17 13.01 9.83
C LEU A 108 -1.51 12.34 10.15
N GLN A 109 -1.62 11.62 11.28
CA GLN A 109 -2.88 11.02 11.73
C GLN A 109 -3.99 12.06 11.93
N VAL A 110 -3.66 13.23 12.47
CA VAL A 110 -4.63 14.31 12.64
C VAL A 110 -4.98 14.92 11.28
N ALA A 111 -4.02 15.11 10.39
CA ALA A 111 -4.28 15.58 9.02
C ALA A 111 -5.23 14.64 8.25
N ASP A 112 -5.03 13.32 8.37
CA ASP A 112 -5.95 12.31 7.83
C ASP A 112 -7.34 12.39 8.45
N ALA A 113 -7.44 12.61 9.76
CA ALA A 113 -8.73 12.78 10.44
C ALA A 113 -9.46 14.04 9.97
N ILE A 114 -8.74 15.14 9.73
CA ILE A 114 -9.32 16.37 9.14
C ILE A 114 -9.80 16.08 7.72
N ALA A 115 -8.93 15.54 6.86
CA ALA A 115 -9.26 15.31 5.46
C ALA A 115 -10.30 14.20 5.26
N GLY A 116 -10.51 13.33 6.25
CA GLY A 116 -11.57 12.33 6.27
C GLY A 116 -12.97 12.92 6.47
N VAL A 117 -13.08 14.08 7.11
CA VAL A 117 -14.37 14.70 7.48
C VAL A 117 -14.64 16.00 6.74
N TYR A 118 -13.62 16.79 6.42
CA TYR A 118 -13.77 18.11 5.82
C TYR A 118 -13.32 18.16 4.36
N GLU A 119 -13.86 19.11 3.60
CA GLU A 119 -13.48 19.41 2.22
C GLU A 119 -12.04 19.95 2.17
N VAL A 120 -11.09 19.03 2.15
CA VAL A 120 -9.65 19.31 2.10
C VAL A 120 -9.01 18.34 1.12
N ASN A 121 -8.13 18.85 0.25
CA ASN A 121 -7.28 17.99 -0.54
C ASN A 121 -6.34 17.21 0.41
N VAL A 122 -6.52 15.90 0.47
CA VAL A 122 -5.82 15.01 1.39
C VAL A 122 -4.30 15.12 1.20
N LEU A 123 -3.83 15.09 -0.03
CA LEU A 123 -2.41 15.10 -0.33
C LEU A 123 -1.78 16.46 0.02
N ASP A 124 -2.43 17.57 -0.33
CA ASP A 124 -1.94 18.92 0.00
C ASP A 124 -1.83 19.10 1.52
N ALA A 125 -2.82 18.60 2.28
CA ALA A 125 -2.79 18.63 3.74
C ALA A 125 -1.62 17.79 4.31
N LYS A 126 -1.35 16.61 3.76
CA LYS A 126 -0.21 15.77 4.16
C LYS A 126 1.13 16.46 3.83
N VAL A 127 1.26 17.04 2.63
CA VAL A 127 2.46 17.80 2.21
C VAL A 127 2.71 18.97 3.17
N ALA A 128 1.69 19.78 3.44
CA ALA A 128 1.79 20.90 4.37
C ALA A 128 2.17 20.44 5.79
N THR A 129 1.63 19.30 6.22
CA THR A 129 1.95 18.70 7.53
C THR A 129 3.42 18.28 7.65
N VAL A 130 3.95 17.60 6.62
CA VAL A 130 5.36 17.20 6.58
C VAL A 130 6.28 18.43 6.59
N LYS A 131 5.99 19.42 5.74
CA LYS A 131 6.76 20.67 5.66
C LYS A 131 6.77 21.43 6.98
N THR A 132 5.60 21.55 7.61
CA THR A 132 5.47 22.24 8.90
C THR A 132 6.26 21.50 9.99
N THR A 133 6.08 20.18 10.10
CA THR A 133 6.75 19.35 11.11
C THR A 133 8.27 19.37 10.96
N ALA A 134 8.79 19.46 9.74
CA ALA A 134 10.22 19.56 9.47
C ALA A 134 10.89 20.76 10.16
N GLY A 135 10.14 21.84 10.43
CA GLY A 135 10.60 22.99 11.19
C GLY A 135 10.76 22.74 12.71
N PHE A 136 10.17 21.67 13.24
CA PHE A 136 10.07 21.41 14.69
C PHE A 136 10.80 20.14 15.17
N VAL A 137 11.23 19.25 14.28
CA VAL A 137 12.05 18.10 14.67
C VAL A 137 13.43 18.53 15.20
N ARG A 138 13.87 17.97 16.33
CA ARG A 138 15.14 18.30 17.00
C ARG A 138 15.99 17.07 17.32
N THR A 139 15.36 15.91 17.56
CA THR A 139 16.05 14.70 17.99
C THR A 139 16.22 13.70 16.84
N SER A 140 17.15 12.75 16.98
CA SER A 140 17.33 11.68 16.00
C SER A 140 16.05 10.85 15.79
N PRO A 141 15.32 10.37 16.83
CA PRO A 141 14.06 9.66 16.64
C PRO A 141 12.97 10.45 15.91
N GLN A 142 12.85 11.76 16.18
CA GLN A 142 11.92 12.64 15.45
C GLN A 142 12.31 12.76 13.97
N ASN A 143 13.59 12.91 13.67
CA ASN A 143 14.08 12.96 12.30
C ASN A 143 13.89 11.62 11.57
N THR A 144 14.10 10.47 12.22
CA THR A 144 13.77 9.16 11.64
C THR A 144 12.28 9.06 11.31
N ALA A 145 11.41 9.43 12.24
CA ALA A 145 9.96 9.41 12.03
C ALA A 145 9.52 10.33 10.88
N LEU A 146 10.07 11.54 10.81
CA LEU A 146 9.80 12.48 9.71
C LEU A 146 10.29 11.94 8.37
N ALA A 147 11.48 11.34 8.32
CA ALA A 147 12.03 10.77 7.09
C ALA A 147 11.15 9.64 6.55
N THR A 148 10.68 8.74 7.43
CA THR A 148 9.74 7.67 7.06
C THR A 148 8.42 8.25 6.55
N VAL A 149 7.78 9.14 7.32
CA VAL A 149 6.49 9.75 6.94
C VAL A 149 6.61 10.52 5.63
N ALA A 150 7.64 11.35 5.46
CA ALA A 150 7.86 12.11 4.22
C ALA A 150 8.05 11.17 3.01
N SER A 151 8.81 10.08 3.17
CA SER A 151 8.98 9.08 2.11
C SER A 151 7.69 8.33 1.78
N GLU A 152 6.79 8.10 2.74
CA GLU A 152 5.49 7.45 2.51
C GLU A 152 4.56 8.38 1.73
N VAL A 153 4.45 9.64 2.16
CA VAL A 153 3.62 10.65 1.47
C VAL A 153 4.16 10.94 0.07
N ALA A 154 5.47 10.88 -0.16
CA ALA A 154 6.06 11.05 -1.49
C ALA A 154 5.55 10.00 -2.48
N GLU A 155 5.28 8.77 -2.03
CA GLU A 155 4.73 7.73 -2.90
C GLU A 155 3.25 7.91 -3.19
N GLU A 156 2.49 8.40 -2.21
CA GLU A 156 1.11 8.81 -2.45
C GLU A 156 1.07 9.92 -3.52
N ALA A 157 2.00 10.89 -3.44
CA ALA A 157 2.15 11.92 -4.47
C ALA A 157 2.50 11.35 -5.85
N VAL A 158 3.42 10.38 -5.92
CA VAL A 158 3.73 9.66 -7.18
C VAL A 158 2.51 8.94 -7.74
N ALA A 159 1.71 8.28 -6.90
CA ALA A 159 0.52 7.58 -7.32
C ALA A 159 -0.53 8.54 -7.93
N GLY A 160 -0.59 9.77 -7.41
CA GLY A 160 -1.43 10.85 -7.94
C GLY A 160 -0.82 11.67 -9.08
N ASP A 161 0.37 11.34 -9.59
CA ASP A 161 1.12 12.14 -10.58
C ASP A 161 1.57 13.54 -10.11
N HIS A 162 1.58 13.77 -8.80
CA HIS A 162 2.06 15.01 -8.17
C HIS A 162 3.58 14.95 -7.97
N TYR A 163 4.33 14.82 -9.06
CA TYR A 163 5.78 14.59 -9.04
C TYR A 163 6.60 15.74 -8.40
N ASP A 164 6.12 16.98 -8.48
CA ASP A 164 6.76 18.12 -7.83
C ASP A 164 6.71 17.97 -6.30
N SER A 165 5.53 17.66 -5.76
CA SER A 165 5.35 17.39 -4.33
C SER A 165 6.12 16.14 -3.89
N ALA A 166 6.12 15.07 -4.70
CA ALA A 166 6.88 13.85 -4.39
C ALA A 166 8.38 14.15 -4.26
N THR A 167 8.93 14.96 -5.17
CA THR A 167 10.34 15.36 -5.17
C THR A 167 10.68 16.22 -3.95
N GLU A 168 9.85 17.20 -3.62
CA GLU A 168 10.05 18.02 -2.41
C GLU A 168 10.03 17.16 -1.14
N LEU A 169 9.09 16.22 -1.05
CA LEU A 169 8.96 15.32 0.10
C LEU A 169 10.16 14.38 0.25
N THR A 170 10.70 13.81 -0.83
CA THR A 170 11.92 12.98 -0.74
C THR A 170 13.13 13.80 -0.34
N GLU A 171 13.25 15.06 -0.75
CA GLU A 171 14.33 15.93 -0.32
C GLU A 171 14.27 16.23 1.18
N ILE A 172 13.07 16.51 1.71
CA ILE A 172 12.85 16.62 3.17
C ILE A 172 13.25 15.31 3.87
N ALA A 173 12.84 14.17 3.31
CA ALA A 173 13.13 12.85 3.87
C ALA A 173 14.64 12.55 3.92
N VAL A 174 15.40 12.90 2.86
CA VAL A 174 16.87 12.76 2.83
C VAL A 174 17.52 13.63 3.91
N VAL A 175 17.11 14.89 4.04
CA VAL A 175 17.64 15.80 5.06
C VAL A 175 17.38 15.27 6.46
N ALA A 176 16.15 14.81 6.72
CA ALA A 176 15.77 14.24 8.00
C ALA A 176 16.57 12.96 8.31
N ALA A 177 16.68 12.01 7.37
CA ALA A 177 17.45 10.78 7.57
C ALA A 177 18.94 11.05 7.87
N ARG A 178 19.55 12.04 7.20
CA ARG A 178 20.93 12.49 7.49
C ARG A 178 21.05 13.06 8.91
N LYS A 179 20.10 13.90 9.34
CA LYS A 179 20.06 14.44 10.71
C LYS A 179 19.83 13.35 11.76
N ALA A 180 19.08 12.30 11.42
CA ALA A 180 18.90 11.12 12.27
C ALA A 180 20.18 10.27 12.40
N ARG A 181 21.13 10.43 11.48
CA ARG A 181 22.36 9.61 11.34
C ARG A 181 22.07 8.14 11.02
N ASP A 182 20.96 7.86 10.35
CA ASP A 182 20.58 6.53 9.90
C ASP A 182 21.02 6.32 8.45
N TRP A 183 22.24 5.82 8.26
CA TRP A 183 22.85 5.69 6.93
C TRP A 183 22.15 4.68 6.02
N GLN A 184 21.51 3.66 6.61
CA GLN A 184 20.73 2.70 5.84
C GLN A 184 19.47 3.36 5.30
N LEU A 185 18.77 4.13 6.14
CA LEU A 185 17.63 4.93 5.73
C LEU A 185 18.01 6.00 4.69
N VAL A 186 19.16 6.67 4.85
CA VAL A 186 19.68 7.62 3.85
C VAL A 186 19.88 6.93 2.50
N LYS A 187 20.51 5.75 2.46
CA LYS A 187 20.72 4.99 1.22
C LYS A 187 19.40 4.65 0.53
N GLN A 188 18.41 4.20 1.30
CA GLN A 188 17.08 3.85 0.78
C GLN A 188 16.36 5.07 0.21
N ILE A 189 16.32 6.19 0.95
CA ILE A 189 15.60 7.39 0.52
C ILE A 189 16.32 8.08 -0.66
N VAL A 190 17.66 8.07 -0.71
CA VAL A 190 18.39 8.61 -1.88
C VAL A 190 18.12 7.81 -3.16
N ALA A 191 18.06 6.47 -3.05
CA ALA A 191 17.66 5.65 -4.20
C ALA A 191 16.22 5.98 -4.65
N ARG A 192 15.32 6.18 -3.69
CA ARG A 192 13.93 6.58 -3.93
C ARG A 192 13.81 7.96 -4.58
N ASP A 193 14.54 8.95 -4.08
CA ASP A 193 14.60 10.31 -4.62
C ASP A 193 15.05 10.30 -6.09
N LYS A 194 16.10 9.52 -6.39
CA LYS A 194 16.57 9.33 -7.76
C LYS A 194 15.48 8.74 -8.65
N ARG A 195 14.81 7.67 -8.20
CA ARG A 195 13.70 7.05 -8.95
C ARG A 195 12.59 8.07 -9.24
N ILE A 196 12.12 8.79 -8.21
CA ILE A 196 11.04 9.79 -8.35
C ILE A 196 11.43 10.88 -9.34
N LYS A 197 12.67 11.39 -9.28
CA LYS A 197 13.18 12.39 -10.22
C LYS A 197 13.21 11.90 -11.66
N GLU A 198 13.57 10.63 -11.90
CA GLU A 198 13.50 10.05 -13.24
C GLU A 198 12.05 9.86 -13.70
N MET A 199 11.14 9.45 -12.81
CA MET A 199 9.71 9.37 -13.13
C MET A 199 9.12 10.75 -13.46
N ALA A 200 9.52 11.80 -12.74
CA ALA A 200 9.10 13.17 -12.99
C ALA A 200 9.54 13.65 -14.39
N LYS A 201 10.78 13.37 -14.77
CA LYS A 201 11.28 13.66 -16.13
C LYS A 201 10.52 12.89 -17.20
N ALA A 202 10.24 11.60 -16.97
CA ALA A 202 9.46 10.78 -17.89
C ALA A 202 8.03 11.31 -18.04
N HIS A 203 7.40 11.73 -16.94
CA HIS A 203 6.08 12.37 -16.97
C HIS A 203 6.09 13.67 -17.77
N ALA A 204 7.04 14.57 -17.53
CA ALA A 204 7.16 15.82 -18.27
C ALA A 204 7.31 15.59 -19.79
N ARG A 205 8.20 14.68 -20.18
CA ARG A 205 8.36 14.27 -21.59
C ARG A 205 7.08 13.68 -22.17
N ALA A 206 6.36 12.87 -21.40
CA ALA A 206 5.10 12.29 -21.84
C ALA A 206 4.01 13.35 -22.03
N GLN A 207 3.94 14.38 -21.18
CA GLN A 207 3.00 15.49 -21.35
C GLN A 207 3.29 16.28 -22.64
N GLU A 208 4.56 16.61 -22.91
CA GLU A 208 4.96 17.25 -24.17
C GLU A 208 4.63 16.38 -25.39
N ALA A 209 4.89 15.08 -25.28
CA ALA A 209 4.57 14.12 -26.31
C ALA A 209 3.05 14.03 -26.56
N LEU A 210 2.24 13.95 -25.50
CA LEU A 210 0.79 13.92 -25.62
C LEU A 210 0.23 15.17 -26.29
N ALA A 211 0.73 16.35 -25.93
CA ALA A 211 0.36 17.60 -26.61
C ALA A 211 0.74 17.59 -28.11
N THR A 212 1.85 16.95 -28.47
CA THR A 212 2.23 16.76 -29.88
C THR A 212 1.25 15.82 -30.60
N LEU A 213 0.88 14.71 -29.95
CA LEU A 213 -0.03 13.70 -30.50
C LEU A 213 -1.46 14.22 -30.72
N GLU A 214 -1.87 15.31 -30.06
CA GLU A 214 -3.14 15.98 -30.34
C GLU A 214 -3.22 16.49 -31.80
N ASN A 215 -2.08 16.90 -32.37
CA ASN A 215 -1.99 17.48 -33.72
C ASN A 215 -1.35 16.53 -34.75
N ASP A 216 -0.43 15.67 -34.30
CA ASP A 216 0.21 14.63 -35.12
C ASP A 216 0.13 13.27 -34.40
N PRO A 217 -1.01 12.57 -34.45
CA PRO A 217 -1.23 11.31 -33.73
C PRO A 217 -0.28 10.18 -34.14
N THR A 218 0.38 10.30 -35.29
CA THR A 218 1.28 9.30 -35.85
C THR A 218 2.76 9.63 -35.64
N ASN A 219 3.07 10.72 -34.94
CA ASN A 219 4.44 11.13 -34.69
C ASN A 219 5.22 10.02 -33.97
N PRO A 220 6.30 9.46 -34.56
CA PRO A 220 6.99 8.32 -33.97
C PRO A 220 7.68 8.64 -32.64
N ALA A 221 8.30 9.81 -32.53
CA ALA A 221 9.03 10.20 -31.32
C ALA A 221 8.07 10.49 -30.15
N ALA A 222 6.95 11.16 -30.42
CA ALA A 222 5.95 11.42 -29.39
C ALA A 222 5.24 10.13 -28.94
N ASN A 223 4.90 9.24 -29.87
CA ASN A 223 4.35 7.92 -29.54
C ASN A 223 5.33 7.07 -28.71
N GLN A 224 6.63 7.13 -29.01
CA GLN A 224 7.66 6.48 -28.20
C GLN A 224 7.63 7.00 -26.77
N ALA A 225 7.78 8.32 -26.57
CA ALA A 225 7.88 8.93 -25.25
C ALA A 225 6.61 8.70 -24.39
N ALA A 226 5.42 8.86 -24.97
CA ALA A 226 4.17 8.61 -24.28
C ALA A 226 3.98 7.11 -23.97
N GLY A 227 4.30 6.23 -24.93
CA GLY A 227 4.20 4.77 -24.76
C GLY A 227 5.11 4.23 -23.67
N GLU A 228 6.37 4.66 -23.62
CA GLU A 228 7.32 4.30 -22.57
C GLU A 228 6.84 4.75 -21.19
N TYR A 229 6.31 5.98 -21.08
CA TYR A 229 5.78 6.46 -19.81
C TYR A 229 4.60 5.61 -19.33
N PHE A 230 3.60 5.34 -20.19
CA PHE A 230 2.45 4.54 -19.79
C PHE A 230 2.84 3.09 -19.46
N CYS A 231 3.64 2.42 -20.28
CA CYS A 231 4.06 1.04 -20.04
C CYS A 231 5.06 0.91 -18.88
N PHE A 232 6.14 1.69 -18.91
CA PHE A 232 7.33 1.48 -18.08
C PHE A 232 7.39 2.36 -16.83
N VAL A 233 6.53 3.37 -16.72
CA VAL A 233 6.39 4.17 -15.49
C VAL A 233 5.04 3.88 -14.82
N LYS A 234 3.94 4.03 -15.56
CA LYS A 234 2.58 3.90 -14.99
C LYS A 234 2.04 2.47 -14.97
N ARG A 235 2.70 1.53 -15.65
CA ARG A 235 2.23 0.14 -15.84
C ARG A 235 0.85 0.05 -16.51
N ASP A 236 0.44 1.11 -17.20
CA ASP A 236 -0.77 1.16 -18.02
C ASP A 236 -0.46 0.65 -19.43
N TRP A 237 -0.27 -0.67 -19.52
CA TRP A 237 0.03 -1.36 -20.78
C TRP A 237 -1.07 -1.17 -21.81
N THR A 238 -2.32 -0.98 -21.38
CA THR A 238 -3.46 -0.77 -22.27
C THR A 238 -3.35 0.55 -23.02
N LYS A 239 -2.94 1.63 -22.37
CA LYS A 239 -2.68 2.91 -23.06
C LYS A 239 -1.34 2.92 -23.79
N GLY A 240 -0.30 2.34 -23.20
CA GLY A 240 1.06 2.45 -23.72
C GLY A 240 1.36 1.58 -24.94
N ILE A 241 0.83 0.36 -25.04
CA ILE A 241 1.14 -0.57 -26.15
C ILE A 241 0.69 -0.02 -27.52
N PRO A 242 -0.51 0.57 -27.68
CA PRO A 242 -0.87 1.25 -28.92
C PRO A 242 0.11 2.35 -29.34
N MET A 243 0.62 3.12 -28.38
CA MET A 243 1.59 4.18 -28.64
C MET A 243 2.96 3.60 -29.01
N LEU A 244 3.47 2.62 -28.27
CA LEU A 244 4.73 1.94 -28.61
C LEU A 244 4.70 1.30 -30.01
N ALA A 245 3.54 0.79 -30.45
CA ALA A 245 3.38 0.22 -31.79
C ALA A 245 3.52 1.25 -32.94
N LEU A 246 3.43 2.54 -32.63
CA LEU A 246 3.70 3.68 -33.52
C LEU A 246 5.03 4.37 -33.20
N GLY A 247 5.78 3.88 -32.21
CA GLY A 247 7.03 4.46 -31.74
C GLY A 247 8.17 4.38 -32.74
N SER A 248 9.26 5.06 -32.40
CA SER A 248 10.48 5.11 -33.21
C SER A 248 11.47 3.98 -32.91
N ASP A 249 11.40 3.33 -31.73
CA ASP A 249 12.25 2.17 -31.43
C ASP A 249 11.70 0.93 -32.15
N GLU A 250 12.43 0.42 -33.15
CA GLU A 250 11.94 -0.66 -34.00
C GLU A 250 11.74 -1.99 -33.25
N THR A 251 12.51 -2.24 -32.17
CA THR A 251 12.37 -3.47 -31.37
C THR A 251 11.08 -3.45 -30.56
N LEU A 252 10.87 -2.37 -29.79
CA LEU A 252 9.66 -2.15 -28.99
C LEU A 252 8.42 -2.04 -29.86
N LYS A 253 8.52 -1.33 -30.98
CA LYS A 253 7.45 -1.19 -31.96
C LYS A 253 7.02 -2.53 -32.54
N ALA A 254 7.96 -3.37 -32.99
CA ALA A 254 7.64 -4.68 -33.52
C ALA A 254 6.96 -5.57 -32.47
N LEU A 255 7.46 -5.55 -31.22
CA LEU A 255 6.88 -6.33 -30.13
C LEU A 255 5.47 -5.84 -29.75
N ALA A 256 5.28 -4.53 -29.64
CA ALA A 256 3.98 -3.90 -29.37
C ALA A 256 2.98 -4.16 -30.51
N GLN A 257 3.39 -4.06 -31.77
CA GLN A 257 2.54 -4.40 -32.92
C GLN A 257 2.14 -5.88 -32.93
N LYS A 258 3.05 -6.78 -32.59
CA LYS A 258 2.74 -8.21 -32.43
C LYS A 258 1.71 -8.39 -31.31
N GLU A 259 1.90 -7.69 -30.20
CA GLU A 259 1.00 -7.74 -29.06
C GLU A 259 -0.42 -7.22 -29.39
N LEU A 260 -0.55 -6.15 -30.17
CA LEU A 260 -1.84 -5.63 -30.64
C LEU A 260 -2.58 -6.60 -31.57
N LYS A 261 -1.83 -7.37 -32.37
CA LYS A 261 -2.40 -8.35 -33.31
C LYS A 261 -2.81 -9.65 -32.62
N VAL A 262 -2.28 -9.94 -31.43
CA VAL A 262 -2.43 -11.21 -30.72
C VAL A 262 -3.38 -11.07 -29.53
N ALA A 263 -4.26 -12.05 -29.32
CA ALA A 263 -4.44 -12.68 -27.99
C ALA A 263 -5.56 -13.75 -27.95
N ARG A 264 -5.45 -14.86 -28.69
CA ARG A 264 -6.24 -16.07 -28.39
C ARG A 264 -5.48 -17.40 -28.44
N ASP A 265 -4.45 -17.55 -29.27
CA ASP A 265 -3.65 -18.79 -29.29
C ASP A 265 -2.54 -18.75 -28.21
N PRO A 266 -2.54 -19.69 -27.24
CA PRO A 266 -1.46 -19.86 -26.27
C PRO A 266 -0.06 -19.99 -26.89
N LYS A 267 0.06 -20.54 -28.11
CA LYS A 267 1.34 -20.69 -28.82
C LYS A 267 1.94 -19.35 -29.26
N GLU A 268 1.10 -18.34 -29.51
CA GLU A 268 1.54 -16.98 -29.87
C GLU A 268 1.83 -16.11 -28.63
N GLN A 269 1.29 -16.49 -27.47
CA GLN A 269 1.53 -15.78 -26.20
C GLN A 269 2.91 -16.08 -25.59
N VAL A 270 3.43 -17.30 -25.76
CA VAL A 270 4.79 -17.64 -25.27
C VAL A 270 5.87 -16.79 -25.96
N PRO A 271 5.89 -16.63 -27.29
CA PRO A 271 6.80 -15.73 -27.97
C PRO A 271 6.68 -14.26 -27.57
N LEU A 272 5.50 -13.78 -27.14
CA LEU A 272 5.35 -12.45 -26.56
C LEU A 272 6.08 -12.37 -25.22
N GLY A 273 5.86 -13.37 -24.35
CA GLY A 273 6.57 -13.47 -23.08
C GLY A 273 8.09 -13.53 -23.26
N ASP A 274 8.57 -14.33 -24.22
CA ASP A 274 9.99 -14.45 -24.57
C ASP A 274 10.56 -13.11 -25.06
N GLY A 275 9.85 -12.38 -25.93
CA GLY A 275 10.31 -11.06 -26.42
C GLY A 275 10.41 -9.99 -25.31
N TRP A 276 9.44 -9.94 -24.39
CA TRP A 276 9.53 -9.04 -23.23
C TRP A 276 10.62 -9.47 -22.25
N TRP A 277 10.87 -10.77 -22.12
CA TRP A 277 11.96 -11.31 -21.30
C TRP A 277 13.34 -10.94 -21.89
N GLU A 278 13.52 -11.01 -23.20
CA GLU A 278 14.78 -10.60 -23.85
C GLU A 278 15.11 -9.12 -23.61
N LEU A 279 14.10 -8.24 -23.68
CA LEU A 279 14.26 -6.82 -23.29
C LEU A 279 14.65 -6.66 -21.82
N ALA A 280 14.10 -7.52 -20.94
CA ALA A 280 14.48 -7.55 -19.54
C ALA A 280 15.93 -8.02 -19.32
N GLU A 281 16.43 -8.97 -20.12
CA GLU A 281 17.82 -9.43 -20.05
C GLU A 281 18.82 -8.35 -20.47
N GLY A 282 18.43 -7.48 -21.42
CA GLY A 282 19.20 -6.31 -21.83
C GLY A 282 19.10 -5.09 -20.89
N SER A 283 18.30 -5.17 -19.83
CA SER A 283 18.01 -4.06 -18.91
C SER A 283 18.54 -4.32 -17.50
N GLU A 284 18.86 -3.25 -16.78
CA GLU A 284 19.36 -3.33 -15.39
C GLU A 284 18.53 -2.48 -14.42
N GLY A 285 18.62 -2.83 -13.13
CA GLY A 285 17.95 -2.10 -12.06
C GLY A 285 16.42 -2.05 -12.23
N GLU A 286 15.82 -0.92 -11.87
CA GLU A 286 14.36 -0.75 -11.90
C GLU A 286 13.78 -0.70 -13.32
N ALA A 287 14.60 -0.32 -14.32
CA ALA A 287 14.19 -0.32 -15.73
C ALA A 287 13.89 -1.73 -16.26
N LYS A 288 14.42 -2.78 -15.61
CA LYS A 288 14.14 -4.18 -15.92
C LYS A 288 12.74 -4.62 -15.51
N LEU A 289 12.19 -4.05 -14.43
CA LEU A 289 10.96 -4.52 -13.80
C LEU A 289 9.72 -4.54 -14.73
N PRO A 290 9.41 -3.48 -15.51
CA PRO A 290 8.24 -3.50 -16.38
C PRO A 290 8.31 -4.63 -17.42
N PHE A 291 9.50 -4.89 -17.98
CA PHE A 291 9.70 -5.95 -18.97
C PHE A 291 9.49 -7.34 -18.36
N VAL A 292 10.05 -7.58 -17.16
CA VAL A 292 9.87 -8.81 -16.39
C VAL A 292 8.39 -9.05 -16.05
N GLU A 293 7.69 -8.02 -15.60
CA GLU A 293 6.25 -8.09 -15.28
C GLU A 293 5.41 -8.41 -16.52
N ARG A 294 5.72 -7.80 -17.68
CA ARG A 294 5.00 -8.05 -18.93
C ARG A 294 5.27 -9.44 -19.49
N ALA A 295 6.51 -9.92 -19.38
CA ALA A 295 6.85 -11.30 -19.71
C ALA A 295 6.02 -12.29 -18.89
N ALA A 296 5.98 -12.10 -17.57
CA ALA A 296 5.19 -12.95 -16.68
C ALA A 296 3.69 -12.92 -16.99
N TYR A 297 3.15 -11.75 -17.33
CA TYR A 297 1.75 -11.61 -17.74
C TYR A 297 1.42 -12.54 -18.92
N TRP A 298 2.23 -12.52 -19.98
CA TRP A 298 2.00 -13.35 -21.17
C TRP A 298 2.23 -14.83 -20.93
N TYR A 299 3.28 -15.17 -20.18
CA TYR A 299 3.53 -16.55 -19.75
C TYR A 299 2.36 -17.14 -18.96
N ARG A 300 1.86 -16.44 -17.95
CA ARG A 300 0.71 -16.89 -17.14
C ARG A 300 -0.55 -17.08 -17.98
N ARG A 301 -0.78 -16.20 -18.97
CA ARG A 301 -1.92 -16.31 -19.89
C ARG A 301 -1.82 -17.53 -20.81
N ALA A 302 -0.60 -17.92 -21.19
CA ALA A 302 -0.36 -19.07 -22.06
C ALA A 302 -0.54 -20.42 -21.33
N LEU A 303 -0.18 -20.51 -20.04
CA LEU A 303 -0.12 -21.76 -19.25
C LEU A 303 -1.28 -22.75 -19.45
N PRO A 304 -2.56 -22.34 -19.49
CA PRO A 304 -3.68 -23.28 -19.60
C PRO A 304 -3.67 -24.11 -20.90
N GLY A 305 -3.08 -23.60 -21.98
CA GLY A 305 -3.09 -24.24 -23.29
C GLY A 305 -1.76 -24.83 -23.76
N LEU A 306 -0.76 -24.92 -22.88
CA LEU A 306 0.57 -25.44 -23.22
C LEU A 306 0.64 -26.96 -23.05
N THR A 307 1.43 -27.59 -23.92
CA THR A 307 1.88 -28.98 -23.74
C THR A 307 2.85 -29.06 -22.55
N GLN A 308 2.99 -30.25 -21.96
CA GLN A 308 3.76 -30.46 -20.73
C GLN A 308 5.21 -29.92 -20.82
N LEU A 309 5.91 -30.17 -21.92
CA LEU A 309 7.29 -29.74 -22.07
C LEU A 309 7.41 -28.20 -22.17
N VAL A 310 6.49 -27.55 -22.89
CA VAL A 310 6.48 -26.09 -23.01
C VAL A 310 6.05 -25.44 -21.70
N ARG A 311 5.12 -26.06 -20.97
CA ARG A 311 4.74 -25.63 -19.61
C ARG A 311 5.94 -25.63 -18.67
N ILE A 312 6.74 -26.70 -18.64
CA ILE A 312 7.95 -26.77 -17.79
C ILE A 312 8.93 -25.62 -18.11
N LYS A 313 9.14 -25.28 -19.39
CA LYS A 313 9.99 -24.14 -19.79
C LYS A 313 9.43 -22.82 -19.22
N VAL A 314 8.13 -22.60 -19.38
CA VAL A 314 7.45 -21.37 -18.94
C VAL A 314 7.43 -21.24 -17.42
N ASP A 315 7.16 -22.34 -16.70
CA ASP A 315 7.17 -22.37 -15.23
C ASP A 315 8.57 -22.01 -14.68
N ARG A 316 9.65 -22.49 -15.32
CA ARG A 316 11.02 -22.11 -14.95
C ARG A 316 11.28 -20.62 -15.13
N ARG A 317 10.84 -20.04 -16.26
CA ARG A 317 10.96 -18.59 -16.48
C ARG A 317 10.15 -17.78 -15.46
N LEU A 318 8.94 -18.21 -15.12
CA LEU A 318 8.15 -17.57 -14.07
C LEU A 318 8.84 -17.65 -12.70
N ALA A 319 9.48 -18.77 -12.37
CA ALA A 319 10.30 -18.87 -11.15
C ALA A 319 11.50 -17.90 -11.16
N GLU A 320 12.21 -17.78 -12.29
CA GLU A 320 13.30 -16.80 -12.46
C GLU A 320 12.79 -15.35 -12.30
N ILE A 321 11.61 -15.04 -12.85
CA ILE A 321 10.95 -13.73 -12.70
C ILE A 321 10.58 -13.47 -11.24
N ASP A 322 9.96 -14.43 -10.57
CA ASP A 322 9.52 -14.30 -9.19
C ASP A 322 10.73 -14.17 -8.24
N GLU A 323 11.87 -14.82 -8.56
CA GLU A 323 13.13 -14.63 -7.84
C GLU A 323 13.71 -13.22 -8.08
N ALA A 324 13.75 -12.76 -9.34
CA ALA A 324 14.31 -11.46 -9.71
C ALA A 324 13.48 -10.26 -9.22
N THR A 325 12.17 -10.41 -9.08
CA THR A 325 11.25 -9.34 -8.61
C THR A 325 11.15 -9.25 -7.08
N GLN A 326 11.66 -10.25 -6.36
CA GLN A 326 11.80 -10.22 -4.90
C GLN A 326 13.04 -9.44 -4.41
N ASP A 327 13.96 -9.07 -5.32
CA ASP A 327 15.21 -8.36 -5.02
C ASP A 327 15.21 -6.90 -5.54
N GLY A 328 15.00 -5.95 -4.64
CA GLY A 328 15.39 -4.54 -4.82
C GLY A 328 15.42 -3.79 -3.48
N PRO A 329 16.32 -2.79 -3.27
CA PRO A 329 17.73 -2.72 -3.63
C PRO A 329 18.61 -3.06 -2.40
N ALA A 330 19.15 -4.28 -2.35
CA ALA A 330 20.39 -4.58 -1.63
C ALA A 330 20.87 -5.96 -2.07
N LYS A 331 21.78 -6.00 -3.06
CA LYS A 331 22.59 -7.19 -3.28
C LYS A 331 23.47 -7.36 -2.02
N PRO A 332 23.39 -8.46 -1.26
CA PRO A 332 24.51 -8.85 -0.45
C PRO A 332 25.64 -9.27 -1.41
N GLU A 333 26.86 -8.85 -1.08
CA GLU A 333 28.07 -9.24 -1.77
C GLU A 333 28.13 -10.76 -2.01
N LYS A 334 28.78 -11.16 -3.10
CA LYS A 334 29.10 -12.56 -3.39
C LYS A 334 29.88 -13.15 -2.22
N THR A 335 29.21 -13.87 -1.32
CA THR A 335 29.90 -14.73 -0.36
C THR A 335 30.26 -16.02 -1.07
N THR A 336 31.55 -16.11 -1.36
CA THR A 336 32.35 -17.29 -1.65
C THR A 336 31.81 -18.56 -1.01
N THR A 337 31.77 -19.61 -1.81
CA THR A 337 31.53 -21.00 -1.46
C THR A 337 32.28 -21.38 -0.17
N ILE A 338 31.55 -21.69 0.90
CA ILE A 338 32.10 -22.47 2.02
C ILE A 338 31.13 -23.63 2.27
N SER A 339 31.66 -24.84 2.08
CA SER A 339 31.04 -26.12 2.41
C SER A 339 30.84 -26.29 3.94
N PRO A 340 29.96 -27.20 4.37
CA PRO A 340 29.36 -27.16 5.69
C PRO A 340 30.20 -27.87 6.75
N SER A 341 30.47 -27.20 7.87
CA SER A 341 30.73 -27.87 9.16
C SER A 341 30.50 -26.89 10.32
N GLU A 342 29.57 -27.32 11.18
CA GLU A 342 29.57 -27.20 12.64
C GLU A 342 29.73 -25.82 13.29
N ASN A 343 28.57 -25.23 13.67
CA ASN A 343 28.29 -24.81 15.06
C ASN A 343 26.89 -24.14 15.13
N LYS A 344 25.84 -24.90 15.43
CA LYS A 344 24.48 -24.36 15.63
C LYS A 344 24.40 -23.77 17.05
N LYS A 345 24.34 -22.43 17.16
CA LYS A 345 23.97 -21.76 18.42
C LYS A 345 22.52 -22.11 18.78
N PRO A 346 22.17 -22.29 20.07
CA PRO A 346 20.77 -22.52 20.46
C PRO A 346 19.96 -21.24 20.19
N GLY A 347 18.87 -21.34 19.43
CA GLY A 347 17.88 -20.26 19.28
C GLY A 347 17.71 -19.66 17.89
N THR A 348 18.51 -20.03 16.88
CA THR A 348 18.23 -19.65 15.49
C THR A 348 17.36 -20.71 14.82
N VAL A 349 16.08 -20.39 14.60
CA VAL A 349 15.20 -21.18 13.73
C VAL A 349 15.67 -21.00 12.28
N ASP A 350 16.03 -22.10 11.62
CA ASP A 350 16.23 -22.10 10.16
C ASP A 350 14.91 -22.45 9.49
N PHE A 351 14.35 -21.54 8.67
CA PHE A 351 13.10 -21.83 7.96
C PHE A 351 13.22 -22.99 6.97
N ARG A 352 14.44 -23.41 6.61
CA ARG A 352 14.68 -24.66 5.87
C ARG A 352 14.19 -25.89 6.61
N ASP A 353 14.06 -25.85 7.94
CA ASP A 353 13.49 -26.96 8.72
C ASP A 353 12.00 -27.18 8.37
N PHE A 354 11.32 -26.15 7.86
CA PHE A 354 9.92 -26.19 7.42
C PHE A 354 9.77 -26.43 5.91
N LEU A 355 10.85 -26.46 5.14
CA LEU A 355 10.84 -26.58 3.68
C LEU A 355 10.11 -27.85 3.21
N GLY A 356 9.17 -27.68 2.29
CA GLY A 356 8.52 -28.76 1.56
C GLY A 356 7.00 -28.64 1.48
N ARG A 357 6.39 -29.70 0.95
CA ARG A 357 4.94 -29.85 0.88
C ARG A 357 4.47 -30.66 2.08
N TRP A 358 3.61 -30.07 2.90
CA TRP A 358 3.06 -30.66 4.12
C TRP A 358 1.56 -30.90 3.96
N VAL A 359 1.12 -32.12 4.22
CA VAL A 359 -0.31 -32.45 4.31
C VAL A 359 -0.70 -32.46 5.79
N ILE A 360 -1.43 -31.43 6.21
CA ILE A 360 -1.79 -31.16 7.61
C ILE A 360 -3.20 -31.65 7.86
N LYS A 361 -3.36 -32.60 8.78
CA LYS A 361 -4.65 -33.09 9.27
C LYS A 361 -4.94 -32.43 10.62
N TYR A 362 -6.03 -31.68 10.69
CA TYR A 362 -6.48 -31.03 11.92
C TYR A 362 -7.46 -31.92 12.69
N ASP A 363 -7.62 -31.69 14.01
CA ASP A 363 -8.51 -32.48 14.87
C ASP A 363 -9.98 -32.41 14.45
N ASN A 364 -10.38 -31.27 13.89
CA ASN A 364 -11.70 -31.08 13.27
C ASN A 364 -11.87 -31.79 11.91
N LYS A 365 -10.96 -32.71 11.54
CA LYS A 365 -10.92 -33.50 10.29
C LYS A 365 -10.65 -32.68 9.02
N THR A 366 -10.35 -31.38 9.14
CA THR A 366 -9.94 -30.55 8.01
C THR A 366 -8.55 -30.96 7.54
N VAL A 367 -8.34 -31.06 6.23
CA VAL A 367 -7.01 -31.30 5.64
C VAL A 367 -6.56 -30.07 4.87
N ARG A 368 -5.40 -29.52 5.22
CA ARG A 368 -4.76 -28.43 4.47
C ARG A 368 -3.42 -28.90 3.90
N ILE A 369 -2.98 -28.25 2.84
CA ILE A 369 -1.67 -28.49 2.26
C ILE A 369 -0.86 -27.21 2.31
N TYR A 370 0.28 -27.22 3.00
CA TYR A 370 1.21 -26.09 3.03
C TYR A 370 2.38 -26.41 2.13
N VAL A 371 2.66 -25.55 1.17
CA VAL A 371 3.91 -25.56 0.41
C VAL A 371 4.76 -24.45 0.98
N ILE A 372 5.84 -24.82 1.66
CA ILE A 372 6.74 -23.90 2.36
C ILE A 372 8.07 -23.89 1.64
N ASP A 373 8.57 -22.72 1.26
CA ASP A 373 9.87 -22.57 0.61
C ASP A 373 11.02 -22.30 1.60
N ALA A 374 12.25 -22.23 1.10
CA ALA A 374 13.44 -22.04 1.94
C ALA A 374 13.52 -20.64 2.58
N LYS A 375 12.70 -19.69 2.13
CA LYS A 375 12.57 -18.33 2.68
C LYS A 375 11.43 -18.24 3.71
N GLY A 376 10.71 -19.34 3.95
CA GLY A 376 9.56 -19.42 4.84
C GLY A 376 8.26 -18.86 4.24
N ILE A 377 8.16 -18.69 2.92
CA ILE A 377 6.90 -18.33 2.28
C ILE A 377 5.99 -19.57 2.27
N VAL A 378 4.73 -19.38 2.66
CA VAL A 378 3.75 -20.45 2.78
C VAL A 378 2.60 -20.20 1.81
N ALA A 379 2.37 -21.16 0.90
CA ALA A 379 1.15 -21.25 0.12
C ALA A 379 0.23 -22.32 0.74
N SER A 380 -0.96 -21.89 1.17
CA SER A 380 -1.96 -22.72 1.84
C SER A 380 -3.04 -23.16 0.86
N TYR A 381 -3.22 -24.47 0.70
CA TYR A 381 -4.25 -25.06 -0.15
C TYR A 381 -5.28 -25.82 0.68
N TYR A 382 -6.54 -25.73 0.27
CA TYR A 382 -7.66 -26.50 0.80
C TYR A 382 -8.51 -26.96 -0.39
N GLU A 383 -8.80 -28.26 -0.46
CA GLU A 383 -9.53 -28.88 -1.57
C GLU A 383 -8.92 -28.56 -2.95
N GLY A 384 -7.57 -28.57 -3.02
CA GLY A 384 -6.84 -28.31 -4.26
C GLY A 384 -6.81 -26.85 -4.73
N ARG A 385 -7.40 -25.92 -3.98
CA ARG A 385 -7.41 -24.49 -4.31
C ARG A 385 -6.53 -23.71 -3.33
N LEU A 386 -5.78 -22.73 -3.83
CA LEU A 386 -5.05 -21.77 -3.01
C LEU A 386 -6.07 -20.97 -2.17
N ARG A 387 -5.92 -20.98 -0.85
CA ARG A 387 -6.82 -20.27 0.09
C ARG A 387 -6.14 -19.16 0.87
N GLY A 388 -4.81 -19.15 0.91
CA GLY A 388 -4.06 -18.10 1.60
C GLY A 388 -2.58 -18.19 1.29
N GLN A 389 -1.92 -17.05 1.39
CA GLN A 389 -0.48 -16.94 1.33
C GLN A 389 -0.01 -16.14 2.54
N GLY A 390 1.15 -16.52 3.06
CA GLY A 390 1.74 -15.84 4.21
C GLY A 390 3.22 -16.15 4.29
N ARG A 391 3.85 -15.66 5.35
CA ARG A 391 5.27 -15.89 5.61
C ARG A 391 5.45 -16.31 7.06
N LEU A 392 6.31 -17.30 7.28
CA LEU A 392 6.80 -17.67 8.59
C LEU A 392 7.60 -16.50 9.17
N ALA A 393 7.21 -16.07 10.36
CA ALA A 393 7.87 -15.00 11.10
C ALA A 393 8.26 -15.52 12.48
N LEU A 394 9.45 -15.14 12.94
CA LEU A 394 9.90 -15.45 14.28
C LEU A 394 9.34 -14.40 15.25
N TYR A 395 8.67 -14.86 16.30
CA TYR A 395 8.20 -14.01 17.41
C TYR A 395 8.62 -14.65 18.73
N GLY A 396 9.66 -14.10 19.36
CA GLY A 396 10.33 -14.79 20.47
C GLY A 396 10.90 -16.13 20.01
N ASN A 397 10.45 -17.22 20.62
CA ASN A 397 10.84 -18.60 20.26
C ASN A 397 9.81 -19.29 19.34
N ASP A 398 8.72 -18.61 18.98
CA ASP A 398 7.64 -19.18 18.20
C ASP A 398 7.78 -18.82 16.72
N VAL A 399 7.48 -19.78 15.85
CA VAL A 399 7.33 -19.55 14.41
C VAL A 399 5.85 -19.37 14.12
N LEU A 400 5.50 -18.18 13.65
CA LEU A 400 4.12 -17.78 13.42
C LEU A 400 3.82 -17.64 11.94
N LEU A 401 2.61 -18.00 11.54
CA LEU A 401 2.07 -17.81 10.20
C LEU A 401 0.76 -17.03 10.28
N ASN A 402 0.68 -15.94 9.54
CA ASN A 402 -0.54 -15.19 9.30
C ASN A 402 -0.86 -15.23 7.80
N LEU A 403 -2.07 -15.69 7.46
CA LEU A 403 -2.55 -15.82 6.08
C LEU A 403 -3.49 -14.67 5.67
N GLY A 404 -3.66 -13.65 6.51
CA GLY A 404 -4.52 -12.50 6.24
C GLY A 404 -6.02 -12.71 6.50
N ASP A 405 -6.41 -13.83 7.12
CA ASP A 405 -7.81 -14.21 7.37
C ASP A 405 -8.32 -13.90 8.78
N GLY A 406 -7.60 -13.05 9.53
CA GLY A 406 -7.90 -12.70 10.92
C GLY A 406 -7.52 -13.78 11.94
N LYS A 407 -6.85 -14.85 11.51
CA LYS A 407 -6.37 -15.96 12.33
C LYS A 407 -4.85 -15.97 12.37
N LEU A 408 -4.31 -16.76 13.29
CA LEU A 408 -2.86 -16.92 13.44
C LEU A 408 -2.55 -18.39 13.67
N GLU A 409 -1.40 -18.85 13.19
CA GLU A 409 -0.93 -20.20 13.45
C GLU A 409 0.47 -20.18 14.03
N ARG A 410 0.74 -21.10 14.97
CA ARG A 410 2.08 -21.40 15.45
C ARG A 410 2.53 -22.73 14.88
N LEU A 411 3.69 -22.76 14.25
CA LEU A 411 4.25 -23.93 13.59
C LEU A 411 5.51 -24.40 14.32
N ARG A 412 5.70 -25.72 14.37
CA ARG A 412 6.93 -26.35 14.86
C ARG A 412 7.20 -27.61 14.08
N VAL A 413 8.47 -27.88 13.76
CA VAL A 413 8.88 -29.18 13.22
C VAL A 413 9.57 -29.94 14.33
N ASP A 414 8.95 -31.05 14.75
CA ASP A 414 9.50 -31.99 15.73
C ASP A 414 9.62 -33.36 15.05
N ASP A 415 10.82 -33.95 15.04
CA ASP A 415 11.07 -35.29 14.48
C ASP A 415 10.50 -35.51 13.07
N GLY A 416 10.67 -34.52 12.19
CA GLY A 416 10.19 -34.57 10.80
C GLY A 416 8.67 -34.40 10.63
N THR A 417 7.95 -34.08 11.70
CA THR A 417 6.50 -33.83 11.70
C THR A 417 6.21 -32.36 11.92
N LEU A 418 5.35 -31.77 11.09
CA LEU A 418 4.91 -30.39 11.26
C LEU A 418 3.73 -30.31 12.22
N ARG A 419 3.91 -29.71 13.39
CA ARG A 419 2.83 -29.39 14.33
C ARG A 419 2.33 -27.99 14.07
N VAL A 420 1.00 -27.85 14.02
CA VAL A 420 0.32 -26.58 13.80
C VAL A 420 -0.69 -26.35 14.91
N GLU A 421 -0.56 -25.23 15.60
CA GLU A 421 -1.59 -24.73 16.54
C GLU A 421 -2.29 -23.54 15.92
N HIS A 422 -3.62 -23.58 15.90
CA HIS A 422 -4.44 -22.58 15.24
C HIS A 422 -5.16 -21.69 16.25
N PHE A 423 -5.06 -20.37 16.10
CA PHE A 423 -5.64 -19.35 16.96
C PHE A 423 -6.74 -18.59 16.20
N ASN A 424 -7.97 -18.70 16.68
CA ASN A 424 -9.12 -18.03 16.08
C ASN A 424 -10.02 -17.40 17.16
N PRO A 425 -10.12 -16.06 17.22
CA PRO A 425 -9.41 -15.08 16.40
C PRO A 425 -7.90 -15.05 16.70
N GLY A 426 -7.06 -14.56 15.78
CA GLY A 426 -5.59 -14.58 15.94
C GLY A 426 -5.09 -13.90 17.23
N ARG A 427 -5.84 -12.91 17.76
CA ARG A 427 -5.58 -12.26 19.05
C ARG A 427 -5.63 -13.19 20.27
N SER A 428 -6.07 -14.45 20.10
CA SER A 428 -6.08 -15.43 21.18
C SER A 428 -4.70 -16.05 21.44
N TYR A 429 -3.73 -15.82 20.57
CA TYR A 429 -2.33 -16.19 20.78
C TYR A 429 -1.69 -15.36 21.92
N PRO A 430 -0.84 -15.96 22.78
CA PRO A 430 -0.49 -17.39 22.85
C PRO A 430 -1.42 -18.22 23.74
N HIS A 431 -2.48 -17.63 24.31
CA HIS A 431 -3.18 -18.18 25.47
C HIS A 431 -4.28 -19.21 25.17
N ARG A 432 -4.91 -19.18 23.99
CA ARG A 432 -6.02 -20.08 23.65
C ARG A 432 -5.91 -20.62 22.23
N VAL A 433 -5.47 -21.88 22.13
CA VAL A 433 -5.47 -22.68 20.90
C VAL A 433 -6.89 -23.13 20.60
N ALA A 434 -7.35 -22.87 19.38
CA ALA A 434 -8.70 -23.22 18.91
C ALA A 434 -8.74 -24.60 18.22
N ASN A 435 -7.65 -25.03 17.62
CA ASN A 435 -7.53 -26.32 16.94
C ASN A 435 -6.06 -26.70 16.79
N THR A 436 -5.74 -27.99 16.74
CA THR A 436 -4.39 -28.47 16.41
C THR A 436 -4.36 -29.32 15.15
N GLY A 437 -3.20 -29.35 14.51
CA GLY A 437 -2.97 -30.12 13.29
C GLY A 437 -1.59 -30.75 13.25
N VAL A 438 -1.53 -31.91 12.59
CA VAL A 438 -0.32 -32.70 12.40
C VAL A 438 -0.08 -32.87 10.89
N GLY A 439 1.09 -32.43 10.45
CA GLY A 439 1.53 -32.40 9.07
C GLY A 439 2.58 -33.46 8.79
N THR A 440 2.35 -34.23 7.74
CA THR A 440 3.34 -35.16 7.17
C THR A 440 3.88 -34.61 5.86
N LYS A 441 5.17 -34.80 5.61
CA LYS A 441 5.79 -34.40 4.34
C LYS A 441 5.23 -35.26 3.20
N SER A 442 4.79 -34.62 2.13
CA SER A 442 4.45 -35.26 0.86
C SER A 442 5.67 -35.14 -0.04
N GLU A 443 5.98 -36.22 -0.75
CA GLU A 443 6.88 -36.19 -1.91
C GLU A 443 6.38 -35.22 -2.98
#